data_AF-A0A6B1E6P5-F1
#
_entry.id   AF-A0A6B1E6P5-F1
#
_cell.length_a   1.000
_cell.length_b   1.000
_cell.length_c   1.000
_cell.angle_alpha   90.00
_cell.angle_beta   90.00
_cell.angle_gamma   90.00
#
_symmetry.space_group_name_H-M   'P 1'
#
loop_
_entity.id
_entity.type
_entity.pdbx_description
1 polymer ?
#
loop_
_entity_poly.entity_id
_entity_poly.type
_entity_poly.pdbx_seq_one_letter_code
_entity_poly.pdbx_strand_id
1 'polypeptide(L)'
;MQMEFYHALAVVVEQARAYLPSFEAAYPDGGFARQILMQIVNTGTAPARLPPEALRDFDYPGAANYMKALADMARALQPGALPGRIGYLVSATANAIMAVLVEQYYGRRSGAWAIARGQPASPAAQQIAYQFWSDDEVALLDTDAWLQVAEAIEAHQKRKENSYENRALGG
;
A
#
# COMPACT_ATOMS: atom_id res chain seq x y z
N MET A 1 -8.78 -19.52 8.46
CA MET A 1 -8.81 -18.89 7.12
C MET A 1 -9.44 -17.49 7.07
N GLN A 2 -10.74 -17.27 7.35
CA GLN A 2 -11.28 -15.89 7.25
C GLN A 2 -10.57 -14.89 8.18
N MET A 3 -10.28 -15.28 9.43
CA MET A 3 -9.54 -14.45 10.38
C MET A 3 -8.11 -14.13 9.94
N GLU A 4 -7.41 -15.09 9.31
CA GLU A 4 -6.05 -14.87 8.78
C GLU A 4 -6.04 -13.89 7.62
N PHE A 5 -7.05 -13.94 6.75
CA PHE A 5 -7.22 -12.97 5.69
C PHE A 5 -7.41 -11.55 6.24
N TYR A 6 -8.23 -11.37 7.28
CA TYR A 6 -8.43 -10.05 7.89
C TYR A 6 -7.21 -9.55 8.67
N HIS A 7 -6.39 -10.44 9.25
CA HIS A 7 -5.09 -10.06 9.80
C HIS A 7 -4.14 -9.58 8.70
N ALA A 8 -4.04 -10.29 7.58
CA ALA A 8 -3.24 -9.84 6.44
C ALA A 8 -3.74 -8.48 5.92
N LEU A 9 -5.06 -8.31 5.80
CA LEU A 9 -5.67 -7.04 5.39
C LEU A 9 -5.31 -5.89 6.33
N ALA A 10 -5.33 -6.11 7.66
CA ALA A 10 -4.97 -5.10 8.64
C ALA A 10 -3.54 -4.59 8.44
N VAL A 11 -2.59 -5.49 8.19
CA VAL A 11 -1.20 -5.12 7.88
C VAL A 11 -1.12 -4.23 6.63
N VAL A 12 -1.85 -4.58 5.56
CA VAL A 12 -1.86 -3.76 4.33
C VAL A 12 -2.47 -2.38 4.56
N VAL A 13 -3.54 -2.31 5.34
CA VAL A 13 -4.22 -1.04 5.68
C VAL A 13 -3.27 -0.09 6.40
N GLU A 14 -2.44 -0.59 7.33
CA GLU A 14 -1.46 0.24 8.05
C GLU A 14 -0.46 0.87 7.08
N GLN A 15 0.05 0.10 6.12
CA GLN A 15 0.97 0.58 5.09
C GLN A 15 0.30 1.63 4.17
N ALA A 16 -0.92 1.36 3.70
CA ALA A 16 -1.65 2.31 2.86
C ALA A 16 -1.97 3.62 3.62
N ARG A 17 -2.31 3.53 4.91
CA ARG A 17 -2.59 4.70 5.74
C ARG A 17 -1.37 5.63 5.86
N ALA A 18 -0.14 5.11 5.84
CA ALA A 18 1.07 5.92 5.96
C ALA A 18 1.20 6.98 4.85
N TYR A 19 0.75 6.66 3.63
CA TYR A 19 0.84 7.56 2.48
C TYR A 19 -0.37 8.49 2.29
N LEU A 20 -1.50 8.20 2.96
CA LEU A 20 -2.74 8.96 2.80
C LEU A 20 -2.58 10.49 2.98
N PRO A 21 -1.83 11.01 3.99
CA PRO A 21 -1.65 12.45 4.14
C PRO A 21 -0.98 13.13 2.94
N SER A 22 0.05 12.49 2.38
CA SER A 22 0.76 12.99 1.19
C SER A 22 -0.15 12.98 -0.05
N PHE A 23 -0.95 11.92 -0.21
CA PHE A 23 -1.93 11.86 -1.29
C PHE A 23 -2.96 12.99 -1.18
N GLU A 24 -3.53 13.24 0.00
CA GLU A 24 -4.54 14.29 0.19
C GLU A 24 -3.96 15.70 0.08
N ALA A 25 -2.69 15.89 0.46
CA ALA A 25 -2.00 17.15 0.26
C ALA A 25 -1.78 17.45 -1.24
N ALA A 26 -1.43 16.44 -2.02
CA ALA A 26 -1.25 16.56 -3.47
C ALA A 26 -2.60 16.63 -4.24
N TYR A 27 -3.65 16.01 -3.70
CA TYR A 27 -4.98 15.94 -4.29
C TYR A 27 -6.06 16.30 -3.26
N PRO A 28 -6.35 17.59 -3.06
CA PRO A 28 -7.38 18.02 -2.11
C PRO A 28 -8.79 17.51 -2.43
N ASP A 29 -9.06 17.24 -3.72
CA ASP A 29 -10.28 16.59 -4.19
C ASP A 29 -10.28 15.06 -4.03
N GLY A 30 -9.15 14.49 -3.58
CA GLY A 30 -8.87 13.07 -3.41
C GLY A 30 -9.50 12.42 -2.17
N GLY A 31 -10.49 13.06 -1.53
CA GLY A 31 -11.12 12.56 -0.30
C GLY A 31 -11.75 11.16 -0.43
N PHE A 32 -12.00 10.71 -1.65
CA PHE A 32 -12.46 9.35 -1.93
C PHE A 32 -11.45 8.28 -1.47
N ALA A 33 -10.14 8.55 -1.48
CA ALA A 33 -9.13 7.58 -1.08
C ALA A 33 -9.26 7.22 0.41
N ARG A 34 -9.47 8.23 1.26
CA ARG A 34 -9.79 8.05 2.68
C ARG A 34 -11.10 7.28 2.85
N GLN A 35 -12.13 7.61 2.07
CA GLN A 35 -13.43 6.91 2.17
C GLN A 35 -13.30 5.42 1.86
N ILE A 36 -12.51 5.05 0.85
CA ILE A 36 -12.22 3.65 0.51
C ILE A 36 -11.52 2.94 1.67
N LEU A 37 -10.45 3.54 2.22
CA LEU A 37 -9.76 2.98 3.39
C LEU A 37 -10.70 2.83 4.60
N MET A 38 -11.52 3.85 4.88
CA MET A 38 -12.47 3.80 5.98
C MET A 38 -13.51 2.70 5.79
N GLN A 39 -14.01 2.49 4.57
CA GLN A 39 -14.92 1.38 4.29
C GLN A 39 -14.23 0.04 4.54
N ILE A 40 -13.03 -0.16 4.02
CA ILE A 40 -12.23 -1.39 4.22
C ILE A 40 -12.06 -1.69 5.71
N VAL A 41 -11.69 -0.68 6.50
CA VAL A 41 -11.45 -0.83 7.95
C VAL A 41 -12.73 -1.06 8.73
N ASN A 42 -13.79 -0.30 8.45
CA ASN A 42 -15.00 -0.32 9.27
C ASN A 42 -15.92 -1.49 8.97
N THR A 43 -15.98 -1.93 7.70
CA THR A 43 -16.95 -2.95 7.26
C THR A 43 -16.29 -4.22 6.76
N GLY A 44 -14.96 -4.24 6.56
CA GLY A 44 -14.30 -5.37 5.92
C GLY A 44 -14.77 -5.57 4.48
N THR A 45 -15.27 -4.52 3.83
CA THR A 45 -15.74 -4.52 2.44
C THR A 45 -15.14 -3.35 1.68
N ALA A 46 -15.24 -3.37 0.35
CA ALA A 46 -14.79 -2.29 -0.50
C ALA A 46 -15.85 -1.99 -1.57
N PRO A 47 -15.79 -0.80 -2.20
CA PRO A 47 -16.62 -0.51 -3.37
C PRO A 47 -16.44 -1.59 -4.44
N ALA A 48 -17.54 -2.04 -5.05
CA ALA A 48 -17.50 -3.01 -6.13
C ALA A 48 -16.73 -2.48 -7.36
N ARG A 49 -16.72 -1.15 -7.53
CA ARG A 49 -15.91 -0.43 -8.49
C ARG A 49 -15.33 0.80 -7.80
N LEU A 50 -14.09 1.12 -8.12
CA LEU A 50 -13.49 2.37 -7.68
C LEU A 50 -14.26 3.56 -8.29
N PRO A 51 -14.31 4.70 -7.58
CA PRO A 51 -14.92 5.91 -8.12
C PRO A 51 -14.18 6.36 -9.39
N PRO A 52 -14.85 6.99 -10.38
CA PRO A 52 -14.20 7.44 -11.62
C PRO A 52 -12.95 8.30 -11.39
N GLU A 53 -12.95 9.10 -10.34
CA GLU A 53 -11.85 9.96 -9.90
C GLU A 53 -10.60 9.16 -9.52
N ALA A 54 -10.75 7.91 -9.11
CA ALA A 54 -9.65 6.99 -8.83
C ALA A 54 -9.00 6.41 -10.09
N LEU A 55 -9.57 6.63 -11.27
CA LEU A 55 -9.08 6.13 -12.56
C LEU A 55 -8.32 7.19 -13.37
N ARG A 56 -8.17 8.41 -12.84
CA ARG A 56 -7.44 9.48 -13.52
C ARG A 56 -5.94 9.22 -13.53
N ASP A 57 -5.23 9.96 -14.37
CA ASP A 57 -3.77 10.02 -14.31
C ASP A 57 -3.33 10.83 -13.08
N PHE A 58 -2.55 10.19 -12.22
CA PHE A 58 -2.01 10.81 -11.02
C PHE A 58 -0.58 11.27 -11.27
N ASP A 59 -0.39 12.60 -11.26
CA ASP A 59 0.91 13.21 -11.52
C ASP A 59 1.91 13.33 -10.36
N TYR A 60 1.48 13.22 -9.12
CA TYR A 60 2.37 13.31 -7.97
C TYR A 60 3.15 11.99 -7.78
N PRO A 61 4.44 12.04 -7.38
CA PRO A 61 5.22 10.87 -6.99
C PRO A 61 4.42 9.93 -6.09
N GLY A 62 4.46 8.62 -6.31
CA GLY A 62 3.82 7.61 -5.44
C GLY A 62 2.30 7.52 -5.50
N ALA A 63 1.59 8.54 -6.01
CA ALA A 63 0.13 8.56 -6.02
C ALA A 63 -0.51 7.44 -6.86
N ALA A 64 0.09 7.10 -8.01
CA ALA A 64 -0.39 5.99 -8.83
C ALA A 64 -0.21 4.63 -8.11
N ASN A 65 0.91 4.43 -7.42
CA ASN A 65 1.15 3.23 -6.61
C ASN A 65 0.16 3.16 -5.44
N TYR A 66 -0.08 4.25 -4.75
CA TYR A 66 -1.07 4.29 -3.67
C TYR A 66 -2.48 3.93 -4.17
N MET A 67 -2.91 4.48 -5.30
CA MET A 67 -4.20 4.14 -5.89
C MET A 67 -4.27 2.68 -6.36
N LYS A 68 -3.16 2.14 -6.88
CA LYS A 68 -3.04 0.71 -7.17
C LYS A 68 -3.15 -0.15 -5.92
N ALA A 69 -2.59 0.28 -4.79
CA ALA A 69 -2.72 -0.41 -3.51
C ALA A 69 -4.18 -0.45 -3.03
N LEU A 70 -4.91 0.67 -3.11
CA LEU A 70 -6.34 0.72 -2.79
C LEU A 70 -7.16 -0.19 -3.71
N ALA A 71 -6.85 -0.18 -5.01
CA ALA A 71 -7.50 -1.04 -6.01
C ALA A 71 -7.31 -2.53 -5.70
N ASP A 72 -6.09 -2.93 -5.35
CA ASP A 72 -5.76 -4.31 -5.04
C ASP A 72 -6.39 -4.76 -3.71
N MET A 73 -6.43 -3.91 -2.68
CA MET A 73 -7.19 -4.22 -1.46
C MET A 73 -8.68 -4.41 -1.76
N ALA A 74 -9.28 -3.51 -2.56
CA ALA A 74 -10.68 -3.63 -2.94
C ALA A 74 -10.96 -4.92 -3.73
N ARG A 75 -10.01 -5.34 -4.58
CA ARG A 75 -10.07 -6.59 -5.33
C ARG A 75 -9.90 -7.83 -4.45
N ALA A 76 -9.00 -7.78 -3.45
CA ALA A 76 -8.81 -8.83 -2.46
C ALA A 76 -10.08 -9.10 -1.64
N LEU A 77 -10.92 -8.09 -1.46
CA LEU A 77 -12.19 -8.17 -0.73
C LEU A 77 -13.36 -8.72 -1.57
N GLN A 78 -13.19 -8.85 -2.88
CA GLN A 78 -14.21 -9.47 -3.73
C GLN A 78 -14.28 -11.00 -3.50
N PRO A 79 -15.45 -11.62 -3.74
CA PRO A 79 -15.57 -13.08 -3.71
C PRO A 79 -14.58 -13.74 -4.68
N GLY A 80 -13.91 -14.80 -4.23
CA GLY A 80 -12.91 -15.51 -5.02
C GLY A 80 -12.07 -16.48 -4.20
N ALA A 81 -11.21 -17.24 -4.89
CA ALA A 81 -10.29 -18.18 -4.26
C ALA A 81 -9.30 -17.46 -3.35
N LEU A 82 -9.08 -18.01 -2.14
CA LEU A 82 -8.22 -17.39 -1.13
C LEU A 82 -6.79 -17.09 -1.64
N PRO A 83 -6.08 -18.00 -2.37
CA PRO A 83 -4.75 -17.69 -2.87
C PRO A 83 -4.70 -16.43 -3.76
N GLY A 84 -5.69 -16.25 -4.64
CA GLY A 84 -5.77 -15.05 -5.48
C GLY A 84 -6.02 -13.79 -4.65
N ARG A 85 -6.88 -13.89 -3.64
CA ARG A 85 -7.17 -12.78 -2.71
C ARG A 85 -5.93 -12.38 -1.90
N ILE A 86 -5.14 -13.34 -1.44
CA ILE A 86 -3.86 -13.09 -0.76
C ILE A 86 -2.85 -12.45 -1.73
N GLY A 87 -2.79 -12.91 -2.98
CA GLY A 87 -1.93 -12.30 -4.00
C GLY A 87 -2.22 -10.80 -4.20
N TYR A 88 -3.50 -10.40 -4.15
CA TYR A 88 -3.85 -8.98 -4.17
C TYR A 88 -3.40 -8.22 -2.92
N LEU A 89 -3.46 -8.82 -1.72
CA LEU A 89 -2.94 -8.18 -0.51
C LEU A 89 -1.41 -7.98 -0.56
N VAL A 90 -0.68 -8.95 -1.11
CA VAL A 90 0.78 -8.81 -1.33
C VAL A 90 1.07 -7.69 -2.32
N SER A 91 0.36 -7.66 -3.45
CA SER A 91 0.48 -6.57 -4.45
C SER A 91 0.15 -5.21 -3.85
N ALA A 92 -0.89 -5.12 -3.03
CA ALA A 92 -1.28 -3.90 -2.35
C ALA A 92 -0.22 -3.42 -1.35
N THR A 93 0.38 -4.35 -0.60
CA THR A 93 1.47 -4.04 0.35
C THR A 93 2.67 -3.45 -0.39
N ALA A 94 3.15 -4.12 -1.44
CA ALA A 94 4.28 -3.64 -2.23
C ALA A 94 4.01 -2.26 -2.85
N ASN A 95 2.80 -2.01 -3.35
CA ASN A 95 2.43 -0.72 -3.90
C ASN A 95 2.26 0.38 -2.85
N ALA A 96 1.81 0.05 -1.63
CA ALA A 96 1.75 1.00 -0.53
C ALA A 96 3.17 1.44 -0.10
N ILE A 97 4.10 0.48 0.02
CA ILE A 97 5.52 0.76 0.30
C ILE A 97 6.11 1.61 -0.83
N MET A 98 5.93 1.19 -2.09
CA MET A 98 6.43 1.92 -3.25
C MET A 98 5.93 3.38 -3.31
N ALA A 99 4.68 3.64 -2.88
CA ALA A 99 4.15 5.00 -2.86
C ALA A 99 5.00 5.92 -1.97
N VAL A 100 5.38 5.44 -0.78
CA VAL A 100 6.22 6.17 0.17
C VAL A 100 7.65 6.33 -0.36
N LEU A 101 8.24 5.25 -0.91
CA LEU A 101 9.61 5.30 -1.46
C LEU A 101 9.71 6.32 -2.61
N VAL A 102 8.76 6.27 -3.54
CA VAL A 102 8.73 7.15 -4.72
C VAL A 102 8.52 8.59 -4.28
N GLU A 103 7.62 8.87 -3.34
CA GLU A 103 7.46 10.23 -2.79
C GLU A 103 8.74 10.72 -2.12
N GLN A 104 9.34 9.94 -1.23
CA GLN A 104 10.52 10.35 -0.49
C GLN A 104 11.68 10.73 -1.43
N TYR A 105 11.89 9.95 -2.49
CA TYR A 105 12.96 10.22 -3.44
C TYR A 105 12.59 11.32 -4.46
N TYR A 106 11.44 11.18 -5.12
CA TYR A 106 11.06 12.05 -6.24
C TYR A 106 10.33 13.34 -5.83
N GLY A 107 9.75 13.40 -4.63
CA GLY A 107 9.09 14.60 -4.09
C GLY A 107 10.05 15.78 -3.98
N ARG A 108 11.34 15.52 -3.72
CA ARG A 108 12.42 16.53 -3.71
C ARG A 108 13.12 16.68 -5.07
N ARG A 109 12.78 15.84 -6.05
CA ARG A 109 13.44 15.71 -7.36
C ARG A 109 12.40 15.76 -8.50
N SER A 110 11.56 16.79 -8.51
CA SER A 110 10.43 16.93 -9.44
C SER A 110 10.83 16.85 -10.93
N GLY A 111 12.00 17.38 -11.30
CA GLY A 111 12.54 17.27 -12.66
C GLY A 111 12.87 15.82 -13.06
N ALA A 112 13.47 15.05 -12.14
CA ALA A 112 13.75 13.64 -12.37
C ALA A 112 12.46 12.83 -12.51
N TRP A 113 11.45 13.16 -11.70
CA TRP A 113 10.13 12.54 -11.79
C TRP A 113 9.44 12.79 -13.14
N ALA A 114 9.46 14.05 -13.60
CA ALA A 114 8.87 14.41 -14.88
C ALA A 114 9.51 13.64 -16.05
N ILE A 115 10.83 13.45 -16.02
CA ILE A 115 11.55 12.64 -17.03
C ILE A 115 11.16 11.16 -16.90
N ALA A 116 11.22 10.61 -15.69
CA ALA A 116 10.93 9.20 -15.44
C ALA A 116 9.51 8.80 -15.88
N ARG A 117 8.49 9.63 -15.59
CA ARG A 117 7.12 9.39 -16.06
C ARG A 117 6.94 9.71 -17.53
N GLY A 118 7.42 10.87 -17.99
CA GLY A 118 7.11 11.37 -19.34
C GLY A 118 7.80 10.57 -20.45
N GLN A 119 8.95 9.97 -20.16
CA GLN A 119 9.76 9.27 -21.15
C GLN A 119 10.39 7.98 -20.56
N PRO A 120 9.59 7.01 -20.10
CA PRO A 120 10.08 5.88 -19.30
C PRO A 120 11.05 4.95 -20.06
N ALA A 121 10.98 4.95 -21.40
CA ALA A 121 11.87 4.17 -22.25
C ALA A 121 13.19 4.91 -22.61
N SER A 122 13.35 6.17 -22.21
CA SER A 122 14.56 6.94 -22.52
C SER A 122 15.76 6.50 -21.68
N PRO A 123 17.00 6.62 -22.20
CA PRO A 123 18.21 6.36 -21.40
C PRO A 123 18.27 7.23 -20.13
N ALA A 124 17.77 8.47 -20.19
CA ALA A 124 17.71 9.36 -19.05
C ALA A 124 16.77 8.82 -17.94
N ALA A 125 15.58 8.34 -18.32
CA ALA A 125 14.65 7.72 -17.37
C ALA A 125 15.23 6.43 -16.76
N GLN A 126 15.93 5.62 -17.55
CA GLN A 126 16.61 4.41 -17.05
C GLN A 126 17.72 4.76 -16.04
N GLN A 127 18.52 5.78 -16.32
CA GLN A 127 19.56 6.26 -15.40
C GLN A 127 18.95 6.80 -14.09
N ILE A 128 17.85 7.55 -14.18
CA ILE A 128 17.12 8.06 -13.01
C ILE A 128 16.54 6.91 -12.18
N ALA A 129 15.96 5.89 -12.83
CA ALA A 129 15.46 4.70 -12.15
C ALA A 129 16.58 3.91 -11.47
N TYR A 130 17.75 3.79 -12.12
CA TYR A 130 18.93 3.18 -11.50
C TYR A 130 19.39 3.97 -10.27
N GLN A 131 19.45 5.31 -10.35
CA GLN A 131 19.79 6.16 -9.22
C GLN A 131 18.81 5.99 -8.06
N PHE A 132 17.50 5.94 -8.34
CA PHE A 132 16.49 5.65 -7.33
C PHE A 132 16.75 4.33 -6.60
N TRP A 133 17.03 3.25 -7.34
CA TRP A 133 17.27 1.92 -6.75
C TRP A 133 18.64 1.75 -6.10
N SER A 134 19.58 2.67 -6.33
CA SER A 134 20.93 2.66 -5.74
C SER A 134 21.13 3.74 -4.68
N ASP A 135 20.09 4.51 -4.35
CA ASP A 135 20.13 5.52 -3.30
C ASP A 135 20.02 4.84 -1.92
N ASP A 136 20.97 5.12 -1.04
CA ASP A 136 21.06 4.50 0.28
C ASP A 136 19.83 4.83 1.17
N GLU A 137 19.26 6.04 1.06
CA GLU A 137 18.06 6.40 1.83
C GLU A 137 16.84 5.60 1.36
N VAL A 138 16.73 5.35 0.05
CA VAL A 138 15.66 4.50 -0.51
C VAL A 138 15.82 3.06 -0.04
N ALA A 139 17.03 2.51 -0.07
CA ALA A 139 17.30 1.14 0.37
C ALA A 139 17.01 0.93 1.86
N LEU A 140 17.40 1.90 2.71
CA LEU A 140 17.09 1.87 4.14
C LEU A 140 15.58 1.93 4.38
N LEU A 141 14.88 2.85 3.71
CA LEU A 141 13.43 3.01 3.88
C LEU A 141 12.64 1.79 3.39
N ASP A 142 13.05 1.16 2.27
CA ASP A 142 12.43 -0.08 1.78
C ASP A 142 12.61 -1.22 2.80
N THR A 143 13.82 -1.35 3.33
CA THR A 143 14.13 -2.34 4.38
C THR A 143 13.27 -2.12 5.62
N ASP A 144 13.22 -0.89 6.13
CA ASP A 144 12.43 -0.55 7.31
C ASP A 144 10.94 -0.80 7.10
N ALA A 145 10.41 -0.48 5.91
CA ALA A 145 9.00 -0.72 5.59
C ALA A 145 8.65 -2.22 5.59
N TRP A 146 9.51 -3.07 5.02
CA TRP A 146 9.31 -4.53 5.06
C TRP A 146 9.47 -5.12 6.45
N LEU A 147 10.40 -4.59 7.26
CA LEU A 147 10.53 -4.98 8.67
C LEU A 147 9.27 -4.65 9.46
N GLN A 148 8.68 -3.46 9.28
CA GLN A 148 7.40 -3.09 9.91
C GLN A 148 6.27 -4.04 9.50
N VAL A 149 6.21 -4.46 8.23
CA VAL A 149 5.24 -5.47 7.76
C VAL A 149 5.46 -6.80 8.49
N ALA A 150 6.70 -7.26 8.61
CA ALA A 150 7.02 -8.51 9.31
C ALA A 150 6.64 -8.43 10.80
N GLU A 151 7.01 -7.34 11.48
CA GLU A 151 6.68 -7.08 12.88
C GLU A 151 5.15 -7.05 13.11
N ALA A 152 4.39 -6.40 12.22
CA ALA A 152 2.94 -6.38 12.29
C ALA A 152 2.34 -7.78 12.16
N ILE A 153 2.84 -8.59 11.22
CA ILE A 153 2.41 -9.99 11.05
C ILE A 153 2.69 -10.80 12.33
N GLU A 154 3.90 -10.70 12.89
CA GLU A 154 4.26 -11.39 14.13
C GLU A 154 3.38 -10.96 15.32
N ALA A 155 3.13 -9.66 15.46
CA ALA A 155 2.26 -9.13 16.51
C ALA A 155 0.83 -9.68 16.39
N HIS A 156 0.31 -9.83 15.17
CA HIS A 156 -0.99 -10.47 14.93
C HIS A 156 -0.99 -11.96 15.28
N GLN A 157 0.10 -12.68 15.02
CA GLN A 157 0.22 -14.11 15.37
C GLN A 157 0.28 -14.31 16.90
N LYS A 158 1.13 -13.55 17.61
CA LYS A 158 1.23 -13.61 19.09
C LYS A 158 -0.11 -13.31 19.78
N ARG A 159 -0.87 -12.31 19.30
CA ARG A 159 -2.21 -12.01 19.82
C ARG A 159 -3.19 -13.17 19.64
N LYS A 160 -3.08 -13.92 18.54
CA LYS A 160 -3.90 -15.10 18.27
C LYS A 160 -3.57 -16.24 19.23
N GLU A 161 -2.29 -16.49 19.48
CA GLU A 161 -1.81 -17.52 20.42
C GLU A 161 -2.29 -17.26 21.86
N ASN A 162 -2.07 -16.04 22.37
CA ASN A 162 -2.50 -15.64 23.71
C ASN A 162 -4.03 -15.73 23.90
N SER A 163 -4.81 -15.49 22.84
CA SER A 163 -6.28 -15.63 22.87
C SER A 163 -6.72 -17.09 23.03
N TYR A 164 -5.99 -18.04 22.45
CA TYR A 164 -6.27 -19.46 22.60
C TYR A 164 -5.89 -19.98 23.99
N GLU A 165 -4.73 -19.58 24.52
CA GLU A 165 -4.29 -20.00 25.85
C GLU A 165 -5.24 -19.53 26.95
N ASN A 166 -5.70 -18.27 26.89
CA ASN A 166 -6.67 -17.74 27.85
C ASN A 166 -8.04 -18.43 27.77
N ARG A 167 -8.45 -18.93 26.60
CA ARG A 167 -9.68 -19.74 26.46
C ARG A 167 -9.50 -21.17 26.98
N ALA A 168 -8.31 -21.75 26.86
CA ALA A 168 -8.00 -23.09 27.33
C ALA A 168 -7.86 -23.16 28.87
N LEU A 169 -7.49 -22.06 29.52
CA LEU A 169 -7.33 -21.96 30.97
C LEU A 169 -8.57 -21.44 31.70
N GLY A 170 -9.59 -20.98 30.98
CA GLY A 170 -10.80 -20.34 31.50
C GLY A 170 -12.10 -21.13 31.35
N GLY A 171 -12.03 -22.43 31.01
CA GLY A 171 -13.15 -23.36 30.95
C GLY A 171 -12.94 -24.53 31.91
#